data_AF-A0A645I1C5-F1
#
_entry.id   AF-A0A645I1C5-F1
#
_cell.length_a   1.000
_cell.length_b   1.000
_cell.length_c   1.000
_cell.angle_alpha   90.00
_cell.angle_beta   90.00
_cell.angle_gamma   90.00
#
_symmetry.space_group_name_H-M   'P 1'
#
loop_
_entity.id
_entity.type
_entity.pdbx_description
1 polymer ?
#
loop_
_entity_poly.entity_id
_entity_poly.type
_entity_poly.pdbx_seq_one_letter_code
_entity_poly.pdbx_strand_id
1 'polypeptide(L)' 'MDLAKFKEVYNSFTVANQARKAAQLQNEYDVEGVPAMGVAGRYYTDGTRAGNMDNVLRVVNALIASSRKA' A
#
# COMPACT_ATOMS: atom_id res chain seq x y z
N MET A 1 -16.03 9.76 -19.41
CA MET A 1 -16.41 9.08 -18.16
C MET A 1 -17.92 9.20 -18.01
N ASP A 2 -18.59 8.12 -17.65
CA ASP A 2 -20.02 8.16 -17.30
C ASP A 2 -20.15 8.54 -15.82
N LEU A 3 -20.66 9.74 -15.53
CA LEU A 3 -20.78 10.25 -14.16
C LEU A 3 -21.81 9.48 -13.33
N ALA A 4 -22.88 8.98 -13.94
CA ALA A 4 -23.92 8.25 -13.21
C ALA A 4 -23.38 6.89 -12.77
N LYS A 5 -22.75 6.17 -13.70
CA LYS A 5 -22.10 4.89 -13.41
C LYS A 5 -20.93 5.04 -12.42
N PHE A 6 -20.16 6.13 -12.51
CA PHE A 6 -19.11 6.41 -11.53
C PHE A 6 -19.68 6.59 -10.12
N LYS A 7 -20.73 7.41 -9.96
CA LYS A 7 -21.36 7.66 -8.65
C LYS A 7 -21.97 6.40 -8.06
N GLU A 8 -22.58 5.55 -8.88
CA GLU A 8 -23.11 4.25 -8.45
C GLU A 8 -21.99 3.37 -7.86
N VAL A 9 -20.89 3.21 -8.60
CA VAL A 9 -19.75 2.40 -8.16
C VAL A 9 -19.05 3.02 -6.95
N TYR A 10 -18.84 4.34 -6.94
CA TYR A 10 -18.20 5.06 -5.85
C TYR A 10 -18.95 4.90 -4.51
N ASN A 11 -20.28 4.93 -4.56
CA ASN A 11 -21.13 4.74 -3.39
C ASN A 11 -21.48 3.26 -3.09
N SER A 12 -20.95 2.33 -3.89
CA SER A 12 -21.25 0.91 -3.71
C SER A 12 -20.67 0.36 -2.40
N PHE A 13 -21.35 -0.65 -1.85
CA PHE A 13 -20.89 -1.39 -0.67
C PHE A 13 -19.47 -1.96 -0.84
N THR A 14 -19.16 -2.42 -2.05
CA THR A 14 -17.85 -2.99 -2.39
C THR A 14 -16.72 -1.96 -2.28
N VAL A 15 -16.93 -0.73 -2.76
CA VAL A 15 -15.93 0.35 -2.61
C VAL A 15 -15.81 0.77 -1.15
N ALA A 16 -16.93 0.90 -0.44
CA ALA A 16 -16.93 1.26 0.98
C ALA A 16 -16.18 0.23 1.86
N ASN A 17 -16.31 -1.07 1.59
CA ASN A 17 -15.56 -2.10 2.29
C ASN A 17 -14.06 -2.10 1.97
N GLN A 18 -13.70 -1.89 0.69
CA GLN A 18 -12.29 -1.78 0.30
C GLN A 18 -11.62 -0.57 0.95
N ALA A 19 -12.29 0.58 1.01
CA ALA A 19 -11.78 1.77 1.68
C ALA A 19 -11.56 1.53 3.19
N ARG A 20 -12.51 0.88 3.87
CA ARG A 20 -12.36 0.49 5.28
C ARG A 20 -11.18 -0.44 5.51
N LYS A 21 -11.04 -1.47 4.67
CA LYS A 21 -9.91 -2.42 4.74
C LYS A 21 -8.57 -1.73 4.49
N ALA A 22 -8.51 -0.78 3.56
CA ALA A 22 -7.31 0.00 3.29
C ALA A 22 -6.91 0.88 4.48
N ALA A 23 -7.88 1.57 5.11
CA ALA A 23 -7.63 2.36 6.32
C ALA A 23 -7.16 1.49 7.51
N GLN A 24 -7.76 0.31 7.68
CA GLN A 24 -7.30 -0.65 8.68
C GLN A 24 -5.85 -1.08 8.43
N LEU A 25 -5.52 -1.44 7.18
CA LEU A 25 -4.16 -1.82 6.80
C LEU A 25 -3.17 -0.68 7.04
N GLN A 26 -3.55 0.55 6.69
CA GLN A 26 -2.71 1.73 6.91
C GLN A 26 -2.36 1.90 8.40
N ASN A 27 -3.34 1.72 9.29
CA ASN A 27 -3.12 1.79 10.74
C ASN A 27 -2.27 0.62 11.25
N GLU A 28 -2.51 -0.60 10.76
CA GLU A 28 -1.74 -1.80 11.16
C GLU A 28 -0.26 -1.71 10.78
N TYR A 29 0.06 -1.03 9.67
CA TYR A 29 1.44 -0.82 9.22
C TYR A 29 2.08 0.46 9.76
N ASP A 30 1.36 1.23 10.58
CA ASP A 30 1.80 2.52 11.13
C ASP A 30 2.39 3.44 10.03
N VAL A 31 1.62 3.60 8.95
CA VAL A 31 2.07 4.35 7.76
C VAL A 31 2.18 5.84 8.08
N GLU A 32 3.39 6.32 8.34
CA GLU A 32 3.67 7.72 8.67
C GLU A 32 3.78 8.65 7.43
N GLY A 33 3.91 8.09 6.22
CA GLY A 33 4.05 8.88 5.00
C GLY A 33 3.89 8.08 3.71
N VAL A 34 3.53 8.75 2.62
CA VAL A 34 3.42 8.17 1.27
C VAL A 34 4.59 8.62 0.39
N PRO A 35 5.12 7.78 -0.53
CA PRO A 35 4.74 6.39 -0.79
C PRO A 35 5.33 5.41 0.24
N ALA A 36 4.55 4.38 0.60
CA ALA A 36 4.92 3.31 1.51
C ALA A 36 4.61 1.93 0.93
N MET A 37 5.45 0.94 1.25
CA MET A 37 5.41 -0.41 0.69
C MET A 37 5.63 -1.46 1.79
N GLY A 38 4.61 -2.31 1.98
CA GLY A 38 4.72 -3.54 2.75
C GLY A 38 5.25 -4.70 1.89
N VAL A 39 6.16 -5.53 2.42
CA VAL A 39 6.71 -6.70 1.74
C VAL A 39 6.49 -7.95 2.57
N ALA A 40 5.85 -8.95 1.96
CA ALA A 40 5.61 -10.29 2.52
C ALA A 40 4.90 -10.30 3.90
N GLY A 41 4.13 -9.25 4.23
CA GLY A 41 3.47 -9.14 5.53
C GLY A 41 4.43 -8.97 6.72
N ARG A 42 5.72 -8.71 6.46
CA ARG A 42 6.79 -8.73 7.48
C ARG A 42 7.60 -7.44 7.51
N TYR A 43 7.81 -6.84 6.35
CA TYR A 43 8.69 -5.68 6.21
C TYR A 43 7.90 -4.47 5.71
N TYR A 44 8.35 -3.29 6.11
CA TYR A 44 7.76 -2.01 5.73
C TYR A 44 8.88 -1.02 5.38
N THR A 45 8.74 -0.33 4.25
CA THR A 45 9.63 0.75 3.82
C THR A 45 8.83 1.86 3.14
N ASP A 46 9.24 3.10 3.32
CA ASP A 46 8.60 4.29 2.77
C ASP A 46 9.65 5.28 2.25
N GLY A 47 9.18 6.35 1.60
CA GLY A 47 10.04 7.39 1.05
C GLY A 47 10.91 8.09 2.11
N THR A 48 10.44 8.19 3.36
CA THR A 48 11.18 8.81 4.46
C THR A 48 12.30 7.90 4.99
N ARG A 49 12.06 6.58 5.12
CA ARG A 49 13.07 5.60 5.53
C ARG A 49 14.08 5.27 4.42
N ALA A 50 13.66 5.29 3.16
CA ALA A 50 14.52 5.00 2.01
C ALA A 50 15.23 6.26 1.46
N GLY A 51 14.81 7.46 1.88
CA GLY A 51 15.38 8.76 1.49
C GLY A 51 14.98 9.25 0.09
N ASN A 52 14.62 8.35 -0.85
CA ASN A 52 14.00 8.67 -2.14
C ASN A 52 13.26 7.46 -2.72
N MET A 53 12.45 7.68 -3.77
CA MET A 53 11.61 6.65 -4.37
C MET A 53 12.40 5.53 -5.07
N ASP A 54 13.51 5.85 -5.75
CA ASP A 54 14.34 4.84 -6.40
C ASP A 54 14.95 3.85 -5.39
N ASN A 55 15.26 4.34 -4.19
CA ASN A 55 15.71 3.53 -3.07
C ASN A 55 14.60 2.64 -2.53
N VAL A 56 13.35 3.12 -2.44
CA VAL A 56 12.19 2.30 -2.00
C VAL A 56 12.09 1.04 -2.86
N LEU A 57 12.12 1.19 -4.19
CA LEU A 57 12.02 0.06 -5.12
C LEU A 57 13.20 -0.92 -4.98
N ARG A 58 14.42 -0.43 -4.76
CA ARG A 58 15.60 -1.28 -4.54
C ARG A 58 15.49 -2.08 -3.25
N VAL A 59 15.05 -1.44 -2.15
CA VAL A 59 14.85 -2.08 -0.86
C VAL A 59 13.75 -3.14 -0.95
N VAL A 60 12.62 -2.82 -1.59
CA VAL A 60 11.53 -3.78 -1.83
C VAL A 60 12.03 -5.00 -2.59
N ASN A 61 12.80 -4.82 -3.68
CA ASN A 61 13.36 -5.93 -4.44
C ASN A 61 14.29 -6.83 -3.60
N ALA A 62 15.14 -6.21 -2.76
CA ALA A 62 16.00 -6.95 -1.84
C ALA A 62 15.19 -7.77 -0.81
N LEU A 63 14.15 -7.17 -0.23
CA LEU A 63 13.28 -7.82 0.75
C LEU A 63 12.46 -8.96 0.13
N ILE A 64 11.99 -8.81 -1.11
CA ILE A 64 11.32 -9.88 -1.85
C ILE A 64 12.28 -11.05 -2.07
N ALA A 65 13.51 -10.79 -2.52
CA ALA A 65 14.50 -11.83 -2.75
C ALA A 65 14.85 -12.58 -1.45
N SER A 66 15.01 -11.87 -0.34
CA SER A 66 15.23 -12.48 0.98
C SER A 66 14.03 -13.30 1.44
N SER A 67 12.80 -12.80 1.24
CA SER A 67 11.58 -13.50 1.67
C SER A 67 11.30 -14.78 0.87
N ARG A 68 11.77 -14.89 -0.38
CA ARG A 68 11.64 -16.10 -1.21
C ARG A 68 12.65 -17.20 -0.84
N LYS A 69 13.77 -16.83 -0.21
CA LYS A 69 14.82 -17.77 0.21
C LYS A 69 14.57 -18.36 1.60
N ALA A 70 13.64 -17.77 2.36
CA ALA A 70 13.30 -18.12 3.73
C ALA A 70 12.12 -19.10 3.81
#